data_AF-A0A7S2S2V2-F1
#
_entry.id   AF-A0A7S2S2V2-F1
#
_cell.length_a   1.000
_cell.length_b   1.000
_cell.length_c   1.000
_cell.angle_alpha   90.00
_cell.angle_beta   90.00
_cell.angle_gamma   90.00
#
_symmetry.space_group_name_H-M   'P 1'
#
loop_
_entity.id
_entity.type
_entity.pdbx_description
1 polymer ?
#
loop_
_entity_poly.entity_id
_entity_poly.type
_entity_poly.pdbx_seq_one_letter_code
_entity_poly.pdbx_strand_id
1 'polypeptide(L)'
;YGLMAAADVPIALRQQHSWFMIKNSRDADWKSQIKERMDWVLDGAGFDVLGTESGSTEFTHANCSVMLEWMNFAAEVAESKNKKAWIKCHVSNAGTCPDFDDINFNFLPEYSVQSLGVLPHTVQTYAFDDPTSGTYGQENFSFMYDWAVHMATTQPERDTLYYGETAYWVNFDINVPLFLPIYADRRLRDLRLLRQAEKQNPDSRFAGQLNFCSGWEWGYWFQEVITARAAWNLPDDGACLESQRACLRAALRPIVATLAHQSQDVAPVVLEDFFITYIHLQQELLIEGKVQGQAPNTTFQRNGHAYLSGWEAMIDVEAIGVELGLSDAFTQPEHISLRQVMHERALEATGLHPTTSMDEIRGLLEEMHRRFADMRSRWDAIVDGIASKDIAVQALLGDISDAVAMTSLRATQVLQVYRAADSHGPVRNAHLSTAQSTIEAAVDIVHRREQKYRVSWGRIAGWRWTPTSYHFGYLWTAHSLLYWWRDLGIVNGSSPEARSPCYLNYQSPVDVGLGEGLLQNTMQHIRDHNDGNHPVDLLTDCLAAPEEELKFPADL
;
A
#
# COMPACT_ATOMS: atom_id res chain seq x y z
N TYR A 1 8.71 24.31 -20.13
CA TYR A 1 8.52 23.25 -19.11
C TYR A 1 9.53 23.48 -18.01
N GLY A 2 9.08 23.63 -16.77
CA GLY A 2 9.94 23.71 -15.59
C GLY A 2 9.75 22.46 -14.75
N LEU A 3 10.76 22.11 -13.96
CA LEU A 3 10.63 21.13 -12.88
C LEU A 3 10.47 21.91 -11.58
N MET A 4 9.50 21.52 -10.76
CA MET A 4 9.35 22.02 -9.39
C MET A 4 9.75 20.91 -8.44
N ALA A 5 10.54 21.23 -7.42
CA ALA A 5 10.85 20.30 -6.34
C ALA A 5 9.94 20.58 -5.14
N ALA A 6 9.21 19.56 -4.68
CA ALA A 6 8.38 19.66 -3.48
C ALA A 6 9.09 18.97 -2.31
N ALA A 7 8.90 19.50 -1.10
CA ALA A 7 9.23 18.81 0.14
C ALA A 7 7.94 18.54 0.91
N ASP A 8 7.69 17.28 1.25
CA ASP A 8 6.58 16.90 2.13
C ASP A 8 7.03 17.00 3.59
N VAL A 9 6.43 17.93 4.32
CA VAL A 9 6.83 18.34 5.66
C VAL A 9 5.55 18.53 6.48
N PRO A 10 5.22 17.59 7.37
CA PRO A 10 4.02 17.72 8.18
C PRO A 10 4.11 18.87 9.17
N ILE A 11 2.98 19.50 9.46
CA ILE A 11 2.94 20.56 10.49
C ILE A 11 3.19 19.97 11.88
N ALA A 12 2.49 18.88 12.23
CA ALA A 12 2.56 18.28 13.57
C ALA A 12 2.71 16.76 13.59
N LEU A 13 2.46 16.07 12.47
CA LEU A 13 2.58 14.61 12.38
C LEU A 13 4.02 14.17 12.61
N ARG A 14 4.23 13.24 13.56
CA ARG A 14 5.55 12.73 13.98
C ARG A 14 5.87 11.31 13.50
N GLN A 15 4.86 10.64 12.97
CA GLN A 15 4.91 9.25 12.56
C GLN A 15 6.14 9.00 11.68
N GLN A 16 6.83 7.90 11.91
CA GLN A 16 8.00 7.46 11.15
C GLN A 16 9.21 8.42 11.15
N HIS A 17 9.38 9.22 12.21
CA HIS A 17 10.44 10.22 12.35
C HIS A 17 10.39 11.30 11.26
N SER A 18 9.19 11.65 10.82
CA SER A 18 8.97 12.77 9.92
C SER A 18 9.65 14.05 10.43
N TRP A 19 10.16 14.86 9.51
CA TRP A 19 10.63 16.19 9.86
C TRP A 19 9.43 17.13 9.96
N PHE A 20 8.95 17.41 11.18
CA PHE A 20 7.72 18.18 11.41
C PHE A 20 7.97 19.63 11.85
N MET A 21 7.00 20.52 11.63
CA MET A 21 7.15 21.94 11.92
C MET A 21 7.09 22.30 13.40
N ILE A 22 6.13 21.74 14.14
CA ILE A 22 5.85 22.13 15.53
C ILE A 22 6.36 21.06 16.49
N LYS A 23 7.26 21.42 17.42
CA LYS A 23 7.78 20.50 18.45
C LYS A 23 6.83 20.30 19.62
N ASN A 24 5.99 21.28 19.95
CA ASN A 24 5.02 21.17 21.01
C ASN A 24 3.79 22.02 20.68
N SER A 25 2.64 21.39 20.54
CA SER A 25 1.37 22.06 20.20
C SER A 25 0.88 23.02 21.29
N ARG A 26 1.41 22.93 22.51
CA ARG A 26 1.12 23.84 23.63
C ARG A 26 2.06 25.02 23.72
N ASP A 27 3.04 25.12 22.83
CA ASP A 27 4.00 26.22 22.84
C ASP A 27 3.34 27.49 22.30
N ALA A 28 3.44 28.59 23.04
CA ALA A 28 2.93 29.89 22.60
C ALA A 28 3.66 30.39 21.34
N ASP A 29 4.84 29.84 21.03
CA ASP A 29 5.71 30.25 19.94
C ASP A 29 5.60 29.38 18.67
N TRP A 30 4.50 28.63 18.51
CA TRP A 30 4.32 27.73 17.35
C TRP A 30 4.43 28.45 15.99
N LYS A 31 4.04 29.73 15.91
CA LYS A 31 4.16 30.55 14.69
C LYS A 31 5.63 30.72 14.29
N SER A 32 6.50 31.04 15.24
CA SER A 32 7.93 31.19 14.97
C SER A 32 8.55 29.85 14.56
N GLN A 33 8.13 28.74 15.16
CA GLN A 33 8.59 27.39 14.78
C GLN A 33 8.21 27.02 13.34
N ILE A 34 6.94 27.23 12.94
CA ILE A 34 6.50 27.02 11.55
C ILE A 34 7.34 27.89 10.62
N LYS A 35 7.44 29.19 10.92
CA LYS A 35 8.14 30.13 10.05
C LYS A 35 9.61 29.78 9.89
N GLU A 36 10.34 29.53 10.97
CA GLU A 36 11.77 29.20 10.95
C GLU A 36 12.03 27.94 10.11
N ARG A 37 11.20 26.91 10.29
CA ARG A 37 11.34 25.66 9.55
C ARG A 37 10.97 25.81 8.08
N MET A 38 9.92 26.55 7.77
CA MET A 38 9.58 26.85 6.38
C MET A 38 10.63 27.76 5.71
N ASP A 39 11.23 28.71 6.43
CA ASP A 39 12.38 29.50 5.93
C ASP A 39 13.53 28.54 5.56
N TRP A 40 13.82 27.53 6.40
CA TRP A 40 14.84 26.54 6.09
C TRP A 40 14.49 25.68 4.87
N VAL A 41 13.27 25.16 4.77
CA VAL A 41 12.85 24.28 3.65
C VAL A 41 12.77 25.05 2.33
N LEU A 42 12.06 26.18 2.32
CA LEU A 42 11.71 26.88 1.08
C LEU A 42 12.84 27.79 0.60
N ASP A 43 13.51 28.51 1.50
CA ASP A 43 14.58 29.44 1.12
C ASP A 43 15.97 28.83 1.32
N GLY A 44 16.19 28.12 2.41
CA GLY A 44 17.48 27.51 2.75
C GLY A 44 17.83 26.32 1.85
N ALA A 45 16.93 25.34 1.75
CA ALA A 45 17.09 24.15 0.93
C ALA A 45 16.60 24.36 -0.52
N GLY A 46 15.78 25.39 -0.76
CA GLY A 46 15.39 25.83 -2.10
C GLY A 46 14.22 25.08 -2.72
N PHE A 47 13.36 24.43 -1.93
CA PHE A 47 12.16 23.77 -2.44
C PHE A 47 11.12 24.79 -2.98
N ASP A 48 10.37 24.37 -4.00
CA ASP A 48 9.38 25.20 -4.69
C ASP A 48 7.97 25.06 -4.14
N VAL A 49 7.68 23.90 -3.57
CA VAL A 49 6.38 23.56 -3.02
C VAL A 49 6.55 22.91 -1.66
N LEU A 50 5.68 23.27 -0.74
CA LEU A 50 5.49 22.57 0.51
C LEU A 50 4.33 21.58 0.36
N GLY A 51 4.60 20.29 0.48
CA GLY A 51 3.58 19.30 0.83
C GLY A 51 3.45 19.22 2.36
N THR A 52 2.26 18.94 2.86
CA THR A 52 2.02 18.64 4.28
C THR A 52 0.87 17.65 4.42
N GLU A 53 0.69 17.13 5.63
CA GLU A 53 -0.41 16.28 6.03
C GLU A 53 -1.14 16.83 7.26
N SER A 54 -2.39 16.40 7.44
CA SER A 54 -3.22 16.74 8.60
C SER A 54 -2.92 15.83 9.80
N GLY A 55 -3.13 16.33 11.02
CA GLY A 55 -3.08 15.50 12.24
C GLY A 55 -1.72 15.42 12.93
N SER A 56 -1.69 14.66 14.04
CA SER A 56 -0.48 14.32 14.81
C SER A 56 0.03 12.91 14.51
N THR A 57 -0.85 12.04 14.03
CA THR A 57 -0.57 10.77 13.34
C THR A 57 -1.62 10.61 12.25
N GLU A 58 -1.54 9.54 11.46
CA GLU A 58 -2.54 9.18 10.44
C GLU A 58 -3.96 8.94 11.01
N PHE A 59 -4.06 8.65 12.32
CA PHE A 59 -5.31 8.30 13.01
C PHE A 59 -5.68 9.25 14.15
N THR A 60 -4.79 10.17 14.53
CA THR A 60 -5.01 11.09 15.64
C THR A 60 -4.80 12.52 15.23
N HIS A 61 -5.64 13.41 15.75
CA HIS A 61 -5.62 14.81 15.40
C HIS A 61 -5.56 15.72 16.62
N ALA A 62 -5.01 16.92 16.40
CA ALA A 62 -5.17 18.02 17.34
C ALA A 62 -6.63 18.52 17.31
N ASN A 63 -6.97 19.45 18.22
CA ASN A 63 -8.24 20.17 18.12
C ASN A 63 -8.38 20.82 16.71
N CYS A 64 -9.57 20.72 16.10
CA CYS A 64 -9.78 21.15 14.72
C CYS A 64 -9.48 22.65 14.50
N SER A 65 -9.89 23.53 15.43
CA SER A 65 -9.59 24.96 15.31
C SER A 65 -8.09 25.23 15.37
N VAL A 66 -7.36 24.54 16.24
CA VAL A 66 -5.90 24.66 16.35
C VAL A 66 -5.21 24.19 15.07
N MET A 67 -5.62 23.04 14.54
CA MET A 67 -5.07 22.53 13.29
C MET A 67 -5.34 23.50 12.12
N LEU A 68 -6.56 24.05 12.05
CA LEU A 68 -6.94 25.03 11.03
C LEU A 68 -6.09 26.31 11.11
N GLU A 69 -5.81 26.81 12.32
CA GLU A 69 -4.90 27.95 12.52
C GLU A 69 -3.49 27.65 11.99
N TRP A 70 -2.99 26.44 12.23
CA TRP A 70 -1.69 26.02 11.73
C TRP A 70 -1.66 25.88 10.21
N MET A 71 -2.69 25.28 9.60
CA MET A 71 -2.85 25.16 8.16
C MET A 71 -2.84 26.54 7.50
N ASN A 72 -3.64 27.47 8.02
CA ASN A 72 -3.75 28.82 7.49
C ASN A 72 -2.41 29.56 7.57
N PHE A 73 -1.75 29.50 8.73
CA PHE A 73 -0.47 30.18 8.92
C PHE A 73 0.63 29.61 8.02
N ALA A 74 0.71 28.28 7.86
CA ALA A 74 1.68 27.66 6.96
C ALA A 74 1.46 28.09 5.50
N ALA A 75 0.20 28.12 5.05
CA ALA A 75 -0.16 28.58 3.71
C ALA A 75 0.19 30.07 3.48
N GLU A 76 -0.12 30.94 4.45
CA GLU A 76 0.25 32.36 4.41
C GLU A 76 1.78 32.56 4.34
N VAL A 77 2.57 31.77 5.07
CA VAL A 77 4.04 31.83 5.00
C VAL A 77 4.53 31.41 3.62
N ALA A 78 4.01 30.33 3.03
CA ALA A 78 4.36 29.90 1.68
C ALA A 78 3.99 30.98 0.63
N GLU A 79 2.79 31.54 0.72
CA GLU A 79 2.30 32.59 -0.16
C GLU A 79 3.16 33.86 -0.08
N SER A 80 3.58 34.27 1.14
CA SER A 80 4.47 35.44 1.33
C SER A 80 5.84 35.30 0.65
N LYS A 81 6.23 34.06 0.34
CA LYS A 81 7.46 33.70 -0.38
C LYS A 81 7.24 33.44 -1.86
N ASN A 82 6.01 33.65 -2.36
CA ASN A 82 5.59 33.27 -3.71
C ASN A 82 5.84 31.78 -4.00
N LYS A 83 5.58 30.92 -3.00
CA LYS A 83 5.64 29.46 -3.08
C LYS A 83 4.25 28.86 -2.88
N LYS A 84 4.08 27.59 -3.24
CA LYS A 84 2.82 26.84 -3.06
C LYS A 84 2.87 25.96 -1.82
N ALA A 85 1.72 25.76 -1.19
CA ALA A 85 1.52 24.78 -0.14
C ALA A 85 0.33 23.89 -0.48
N TRP A 86 0.46 22.58 -0.30
CA TRP A 86 -0.59 21.59 -0.53
C TRP A 86 -0.73 20.66 0.66
N ILE A 87 -1.96 20.26 1.00
CA ILE A 87 -2.23 19.35 2.12
C ILE A 87 -2.91 18.06 1.66
N LYS A 88 -2.39 16.93 2.14
CA LYS A 88 -2.99 15.60 1.94
C LYS A 88 -4.28 15.44 2.73
N CYS A 89 -5.32 14.96 2.04
CA CYS A 89 -6.63 14.64 2.63
C CYS A 89 -6.85 13.12 2.54
N HIS A 90 -6.79 12.43 3.68
CA HIS A 90 -6.80 10.97 3.76
C HIS A 90 -8.23 10.38 3.74
N VAL A 91 -8.35 9.08 3.45
CA VAL A 91 -9.62 8.32 3.48
C VAL A 91 -9.96 7.73 4.85
N SER A 92 -9.17 8.04 5.88
CA SER A 92 -9.35 7.48 7.22
C SER A 92 -10.56 8.07 7.95
N ASN A 93 -11.09 7.33 8.92
CA ASN A 93 -12.05 7.84 9.90
C ASN A 93 -11.30 8.49 11.07
N ALA A 94 -10.50 9.51 10.79
CA ALA A 94 -9.67 10.22 11.77
C ALA A 94 -10.49 11.13 12.72
N GLY A 95 -11.68 10.69 13.14
CA GLY A 95 -12.62 11.48 13.94
C GLY A 95 -13.35 12.56 13.15
N THR A 96 -14.21 13.28 13.85
CA THR A 96 -14.99 14.40 13.30
C THR A 96 -14.55 15.74 13.90
N CYS A 97 -14.96 16.83 13.25
CA CYS A 97 -14.79 18.20 13.71
C CYS A 97 -16.14 18.82 14.08
N PRO A 98 -16.62 18.68 15.34
CA PRO A 98 -17.95 19.13 15.74
C PRO A 98 -18.19 20.64 15.54
N ASP A 99 -17.14 21.45 15.64
CA ASP A 99 -17.20 22.90 15.46
C ASP A 99 -17.31 23.32 13.98
N PHE A 100 -17.25 22.37 13.05
CA PHE A 100 -17.23 22.56 11.59
C PHE A 100 -18.24 21.62 10.93
N ASP A 101 -19.51 21.72 11.32
CA ASP A 101 -20.60 20.89 10.78
C ASP A 101 -20.39 19.38 10.95
N ASP A 102 -19.61 18.97 11.96
CA ASP A 102 -19.28 17.57 12.29
C ASP A 102 -18.67 16.79 11.11
N ILE A 103 -17.92 17.48 10.24
CA ILE A 103 -17.24 16.84 9.10
C ILE A 103 -16.16 15.86 9.56
N ASN A 104 -15.77 14.92 8.68
CA ASN A 104 -14.56 14.15 8.86
C ASN A 104 -13.34 15.08 8.95
N PHE A 105 -12.45 14.86 9.92
CA PHE A 105 -11.26 15.69 10.13
C PHE A 105 -10.38 15.83 8.87
N ASN A 106 -10.31 14.81 8.02
CA ASN A 106 -9.56 14.86 6.76
C ASN A 106 -10.07 15.91 5.77
N PHE A 107 -11.30 16.41 5.94
CA PHE A 107 -11.90 17.46 5.11
C PHE A 107 -11.81 18.85 5.73
N LEU A 108 -11.21 18.99 6.91
CA LEU A 108 -10.94 20.28 7.55
C LEU A 108 -10.25 21.32 6.63
N PRO A 109 -9.36 20.93 5.68
CA PRO A 109 -8.78 21.88 4.73
C PRO A 109 -9.80 22.68 3.91
N GLU A 110 -11.05 22.22 3.77
CA GLU A 110 -12.13 22.96 3.13
C GLU A 110 -12.35 24.36 3.74
N TYR A 111 -12.15 24.48 5.05
CA TYR A 111 -12.32 25.72 5.83
C TYR A 111 -11.05 26.59 5.89
N SER A 112 -9.94 26.13 5.32
CA SER A 112 -8.67 26.86 5.33
C SER A 112 -8.63 27.97 4.27
N VAL A 113 -7.59 28.81 4.29
CA VAL A 113 -7.35 29.81 3.23
C VAL A 113 -7.17 29.13 1.86
N GLN A 114 -7.70 29.72 0.79
CA GLN A 114 -7.68 29.12 -0.56
C GLN A 114 -6.27 28.98 -1.16
N SER A 115 -5.25 29.66 -0.62
CA SER A 115 -3.85 29.49 -1.03
C SER A 115 -3.24 28.14 -0.62
N LEU A 116 -3.90 27.38 0.28
CA LEU A 116 -3.55 25.99 0.59
C LEU A 116 -4.23 25.04 -0.39
N GLY A 117 -3.52 24.45 -1.36
CA GLY A 117 -4.13 23.42 -2.20
C GLY A 117 -4.45 22.14 -1.43
N VAL A 118 -5.34 21.32 -1.98
CA VAL A 118 -5.76 20.04 -1.39
C VAL A 118 -5.39 18.88 -2.30
N LEU A 119 -5.02 17.76 -1.67
CA LEU A 119 -4.66 16.52 -2.33
C LEU A 119 -5.64 15.41 -1.92
N PRO A 120 -6.81 15.28 -2.58
CA PRO A 120 -7.72 14.15 -2.37
C PRO A 120 -6.99 12.84 -2.64
N HIS A 121 -6.77 12.05 -1.60
CA HIS A 121 -5.90 10.87 -1.65
C HIS A 121 -6.71 9.59 -1.72
N THR A 122 -6.40 8.69 -2.66
CA THR A 122 -6.85 7.30 -2.60
C THR A 122 -5.64 6.43 -2.28
N VAL A 123 -5.85 5.48 -1.39
CA VAL A 123 -4.82 4.57 -0.91
C VAL A 123 -4.90 3.23 -1.61
N GLN A 124 -3.77 2.53 -1.66
CA GLN A 124 -3.64 1.20 -2.22
C GLN A 124 -4.12 1.15 -3.68
N THR A 125 -4.41 -0.05 -4.18
CA THR A 125 -4.79 -0.24 -5.58
C THR A 125 -6.21 0.25 -5.90
N TYR A 126 -7.05 0.60 -4.93
CA TYR A 126 -8.47 0.85 -5.13
C TYR A 126 -8.74 2.19 -5.82
N ALA A 127 -9.56 2.20 -6.87
CA ALA A 127 -10.17 3.42 -7.43
C ALA A 127 -11.23 3.99 -6.48
N PHE A 128 -11.72 5.20 -6.79
CA PHE A 128 -12.76 5.86 -5.98
C PHE A 128 -13.98 4.98 -5.71
N ASP A 129 -14.42 4.20 -6.67
CA ASP A 129 -15.66 3.43 -6.62
C ASP A 129 -15.44 1.91 -6.57
N ASP A 130 -14.21 1.48 -6.27
CA ASP A 130 -13.94 0.06 -6.02
C ASP A 130 -14.38 -0.33 -4.60
N PRO A 131 -14.87 -1.57 -4.42
CA PRO A 131 -15.05 -2.11 -3.09
C PRO A 131 -13.68 -2.34 -2.43
N THR A 132 -13.45 -1.73 -1.27
CA THR A 132 -12.15 -1.72 -0.58
C THR A 132 -11.99 -2.83 0.46
N SER A 133 -13.00 -3.69 0.64
CA SER A 133 -13.01 -4.75 1.64
C SER A 133 -12.74 -4.24 3.07
N GLY A 134 -13.26 -3.06 3.42
CA GLY A 134 -13.10 -2.49 4.76
C GLY A 134 -11.81 -1.71 4.98
N THR A 135 -10.98 -1.49 3.95
CA THR A 135 -9.78 -0.66 4.07
C THR A 135 -10.14 0.73 4.61
N TYR A 136 -9.47 1.15 5.69
CA TYR A 136 -9.74 2.36 6.49
C TYR A 136 -11.17 2.45 7.05
N GLY A 137 -11.83 1.31 7.26
CA GLY A 137 -13.22 1.24 7.69
C GLY A 137 -14.22 1.70 6.61
N GLN A 138 -13.79 1.76 5.35
CA GLN A 138 -14.62 2.22 4.24
C GLN A 138 -15.12 1.05 3.40
N GLU A 139 -16.30 1.19 2.79
CA GLU A 139 -16.78 0.26 1.76
C GLU A 139 -16.16 0.55 0.39
N ASN A 140 -15.96 1.84 0.10
CA ASN A 140 -15.30 2.40 -1.09
C ASN A 140 -14.83 3.84 -0.79
N PHE A 141 -14.24 4.52 -1.77
CA PHE A 141 -13.74 5.90 -1.62
C PHE A 141 -14.58 6.94 -2.38
N SER A 142 -15.87 6.69 -2.65
CA SER A 142 -16.70 7.59 -3.46
C SER A 142 -16.90 8.95 -2.78
N PHE A 143 -16.91 8.96 -1.44
CA PHE A 143 -16.98 10.19 -0.64
C PHE A 143 -15.79 11.12 -0.91
N MET A 144 -14.60 10.57 -1.17
CA MET A 144 -13.41 11.35 -1.53
C MET A 144 -13.53 11.93 -2.95
N TYR A 145 -14.13 11.18 -3.89
CA TYR A 145 -14.46 11.70 -5.21
C TYR A 145 -15.46 12.86 -5.13
N ASP A 146 -16.54 12.69 -4.38
CA ASP A 146 -17.57 13.72 -4.20
C ASP A 146 -16.98 14.99 -3.59
N TRP A 147 -16.14 14.84 -2.56
CA TRP A 147 -15.43 15.95 -1.93
C TRP A 147 -14.43 16.63 -2.89
N ALA A 148 -13.65 15.86 -3.67
CA ALA A 148 -12.72 16.41 -4.66
C ALA A 148 -13.44 17.25 -5.72
N VAL A 149 -14.59 16.76 -6.23
CA VAL A 149 -15.42 17.50 -7.20
C VAL A 149 -16.02 18.75 -6.57
N HIS A 150 -16.48 18.67 -5.31
CA HIS A 150 -16.98 19.82 -4.56
C HIS A 150 -15.91 20.90 -4.42
N MET A 151 -14.70 20.56 -4.00
CA MET A 151 -13.58 21.49 -3.86
C MET A 151 -13.22 22.14 -5.20
N ALA A 152 -13.07 21.33 -6.25
CA ALA A 152 -12.75 21.80 -7.60
C ALA A 152 -13.84 22.71 -8.21
N THR A 153 -15.09 22.60 -7.76
CA THR A 153 -16.22 23.39 -8.24
C THR A 153 -16.42 24.67 -7.44
N THR A 154 -16.37 24.57 -6.11
CA THR A 154 -16.78 25.67 -5.22
C THR A 154 -15.61 26.56 -4.81
N GLN A 155 -14.37 26.09 -4.95
CA GLN A 155 -13.15 26.82 -4.60
C GLN A 155 -12.14 26.83 -5.76
N PRO A 156 -12.48 27.43 -6.91
CA PRO A 156 -11.67 27.35 -8.13
C PRO A 156 -10.31 28.07 -8.04
N GLU A 157 -10.07 28.91 -7.02
CA GLU A 157 -8.76 29.51 -6.78
C GLU A 157 -7.83 28.59 -5.97
N ARG A 158 -8.39 27.55 -5.32
CA ARG A 158 -7.64 26.53 -4.61
C ARG A 158 -7.17 25.44 -5.56
N ASP A 159 -5.88 25.12 -5.53
CA ASP A 159 -5.37 23.98 -6.29
C ASP A 159 -5.97 22.68 -5.73
N THR A 160 -6.76 21.96 -6.53
CA THR A 160 -7.24 20.60 -6.19
C THR A 160 -6.50 19.60 -7.09
N LEU A 161 -5.58 18.82 -6.53
CA LEU A 161 -4.80 17.82 -7.28
C LEU A 161 -5.08 16.40 -6.79
N TYR A 162 -5.50 15.52 -7.69
CA TYR A 162 -5.71 14.12 -7.31
C TYR A 162 -4.41 13.45 -6.86
N TYR A 163 -4.44 12.70 -5.76
CA TYR A 163 -3.26 12.04 -5.21
C TYR A 163 -3.47 10.53 -5.05
N GLY A 164 -3.38 9.78 -6.15
CA GLY A 164 -3.55 8.33 -6.11
C GLY A 164 -2.23 7.57 -5.87
N GLU A 165 -2.30 6.45 -5.15
CA GLU A 165 -1.16 5.53 -4.99
C GLU A 165 -0.89 4.69 -6.25
N THR A 166 0.35 4.33 -6.46
CA THR A 166 0.78 3.42 -7.54
C THR A 166 1.67 2.28 -7.04
N ALA A 167 2.15 2.39 -5.80
CA ALA A 167 2.73 1.33 -5.00
C ALA A 167 2.89 1.77 -3.52
N TYR A 168 2.62 0.89 -2.57
CA TYR A 168 2.61 1.12 -1.12
C TYR A 168 3.56 0.18 -0.36
N TRP A 169 4.63 0.76 0.19
CA TRP A 169 5.69 0.03 0.88
C TRP A 169 5.49 -0.21 2.38
N VAL A 170 4.45 0.31 3.00
CA VAL A 170 4.20 -0.03 4.41
C VAL A 170 3.31 -1.26 4.36
N ASN A 171 3.82 -2.43 4.77
CA ASN A 171 3.15 -3.74 4.85
C ASN A 171 2.42 -4.34 3.62
N PHE A 172 2.26 -3.62 2.50
CA PHE A 172 1.32 -4.03 1.46
C PHE A 172 1.97 -4.67 0.24
N ASP A 173 2.17 -3.92 -0.85
CA ASP A 173 2.58 -4.50 -2.12
C ASP A 173 4.09 -4.49 -2.31
N ILE A 174 4.82 -3.39 -2.11
CA ILE A 174 6.27 -3.39 -2.35
C ILE A 174 6.99 -4.34 -1.40
N ASN A 175 6.43 -4.52 -0.21
CA ASN A 175 6.97 -5.41 0.80
C ASN A 175 6.69 -6.90 0.54
N VAL A 176 5.71 -7.20 -0.30
CA VAL A 176 5.44 -8.53 -0.85
C VAL A 176 5.59 -8.40 -2.36
N PRO A 177 6.77 -8.68 -2.95
CA PRO A 177 7.13 -8.24 -4.32
C PRO A 177 6.19 -8.77 -5.42
N LEU A 178 5.05 -8.10 -5.61
CA LEU A 178 3.93 -8.50 -6.45
C LEU A 178 3.86 -7.60 -7.68
N PHE A 179 3.66 -8.21 -8.86
CA PHE A 179 3.35 -7.44 -10.06
C PHE A 179 1.87 -7.06 -10.10
N LEU A 180 1.54 -5.81 -9.79
CA LEU A 180 0.17 -5.28 -9.69
C LEU A 180 -0.11 -4.17 -10.72
N PRO A 181 -0.05 -4.43 -12.04
CA PRO A 181 -0.35 -3.40 -13.04
C PRO A 181 -1.81 -2.91 -12.99
N ILE A 182 -2.69 -3.53 -12.19
CA ILE A 182 -4.02 -3.01 -11.88
C ILE A 182 -4.00 -1.57 -11.37
N TYR A 183 -2.96 -1.14 -10.64
CA TYR A 183 -2.79 0.26 -10.26
C TYR A 183 -2.92 1.21 -11.45
N ALA A 184 -2.30 0.88 -12.59
CA ALA A 184 -2.36 1.71 -13.79
C ALA A 184 -3.81 1.91 -14.27
N ASP A 185 -4.60 0.84 -14.27
CA ASP A 185 -5.99 0.88 -14.71
C ASP A 185 -6.88 1.65 -13.73
N ARG A 186 -6.65 1.50 -12.42
CA ARG A 186 -7.42 2.19 -11.38
C ARG A 186 -7.12 3.68 -11.37
N ARG A 187 -5.86 4.10 -11.51
CA ARG A 187 -5.52 5.52 -11.68
C ARG A 187 -6.07 6.13 -12.98
N LEU A 188 -6.09 5.36 -14.07
CA LEU A 188 -6.78 5.79 -15.31
C LEU A 188 -8.30 5.94 -15.11
N ARG A 189 -8.92 5.04 -14.33
CA ARG A 189 -10.35 5.12 -13.99
C ARG A 189 -10.65 6.40 -13.21
N ASP A 190 -9.86 6.70 -12.18
CA ASP A 190 -10.04 7.89 -11.36
C ASP A 190 -9.91 9.18 -12.18
N LEU A 191 -8.85 9.29 -12.99
CA LEU A 191 -8.66 10.42 -13.90
C LEU A 191 -9.83 10.61 -14.87
N ARG A 192 -10.43 9.53 -15.35
CA ARG A 192 -11.62 9.61 -16.23
C ARG A 192 -12.85 10.11 -15.48
N LEU A 193 -13.08 9.67 -14.26
CA LEU A 193 -14.20 10.14 -13.43
C LEU A 193 -14.06 11.64 -13.18
N LEU A 194 -12.88 12.11 -12.77
CA LEU A 194 -12.62 13.54 -12.55
C LEU A 194 -12.76 14.35 -13.84
N ARG A 195 -12.21 13.86 -14.96
CA ARG A 195 -12.36 14.52 -16.27
C ARG A 195 -13.81 14.56 -16.75
N GLN A 196 -14.61 13.55 -16.41
CA GLN A 196 -16.04 13.55 -16.69
C GLN A 196 -16.77 14.60 -15.85
N ALA A 197 -16.41 14.76 -14.58
CA ALA A 197 -16.95 15.82 -13.72
C ALA A 197 -16.68 17.22 -14.31
N GLU A 198 -15.45 17.52 -14.75
CA GLU A 198 -15.13 18.80 -15.42
C GLU A 198 -15.94 19.03 -16.70
N LYS A 199 -16.23 17.96 -17.47
CA LYS A 199 -17.05 18.06 -18.69
C LYS A 199 -18.52 18.31 -18.39
N GLN A 200 -19.02 17.73 -17.30
CA GLN A 200 -20.41 17.88 -16.88
C GLN A 200 -20.67 19.21 -16.18
N ASN A 201 -19.65 19.75 -15.51
CA ASN A 201 -19.70 21.03 -14.82
C ASN A 201 -18.53 21.94 -15.23
N PRO A 202 -18.76 22.94 -16.10
CA PRO A 202 -17.72 23.88 -16.55
C PRO A 202 -17.06 24.70 -15.42
N ASP A 203 -17.70 24.80 -14.26
CA ASP A 203 -17.16 25.48 -13.08
C ASP A 203 -16.19 24.59 -12.29
N SER A 204 -16.22 23.27 -12.52
CA SER A 204 -15.30 22.32 -11.90
C SER A 204 -13.94 22.33 -12.61
N ARG A 205 -12.88 22.56 -11.84
CA ARG A 205 -11.51 22.61 -12.37
C ARG A 205 -10.51 21.90 -11.46
N PHE A 206 -9.93 20.82 -11.94
CA PHE A 206 -8.80 20.17 -11.27
C PHE A 206 -7.47 20.80 -11.70
N ALA A 207 -6.55 20.98 -10.76
CA ALA A 207 -5.23 21.54 -11.02
C ALA A 207 -4.25 20.49 -11.56
N GLY A 208 -4.50 19.20 -11.31
CA GLY A 208 -3.70 18.11 -11.86
C GLY A 208 -3.74 16.84 -11.02
N GLN A 209 -2.64 16.09 -11.06
CA GLN A 209 -2.43 14.87 -10.30
C GLN A 209 -0.99 14.82 -9.75
N LEU A 210 -0.84 14.23 -8.56
CA LEU A 210 0.41 13.78 -7.97
C LEU A 210 0.34 12.25 -7.80
N ASN A 211 1.43 11.51 -8.01
CA ASN A 211 1.47 10.07 -7.74
C ASN A 211 2.13 9.83 -6.39
N PHE A 212 1.53 9.00 -5.56
CA PHE A 212 2.22 8.40 -4.42
C PHE A 212 2.85 7.09 -4.88
N CYS A 213 4.18 7.02 -4.87
CA CYS A 213 4.95 5.85 -5.26
C CYS A 213 6.01 5.57 -4.21
N SER A 214 6.13 4.32 -3.79
CA SER A 214 7.12 3.94 -2.79
C SER A 214 8.33 3.17 -3.37
N GLY A 215 8.35 2.89 -4.67
CA GLY A 215 9.42 2.09 -5.26
C GLY A 215 9.24 1.80 -6.74
N TRP A 216 10.35 1.49 -7.41
CA TRP A 216 10.41 1.30 -8.87
C TRP A 216 10.77 -0.14 -9.29
N GLU A 217 11.37 -0.93 -8.38
CA GLU A 217 11.75 -2.32 -8.63
C GLU A 217 10.53 -3.24 -8.77
N TRP A 218 10.69 -4.52 -9.08
CA TRP A 218 9.57 -5.49 -9.15
C TRP A 218 8.44 -5.13 -10.14
N GLY A 219 8.79 -4.42 -11.22
CA GLY A 219 7.82 -3.99 -12.23
C GLY A 219 6.95 -2.79 -11.84
N TYR A 220 7.11 -2.18 -10.65
CA TYR A 220 6.29 -1.01 -10.23
C TYR A 220 6.41 0.18 -11.19
N TRP A 221 7.55 0.30 -11.87
CA TRP A 221 7.75 1.27 -12.94
C TRP A 221 6.69 1.25 -14.05
N PHE A 222 6.08 0.08 -14.28
CA PHE A 222 5.10 -0.11 -15.34
C PHE A 222 3.88 0.79 -15.11
N GLN A 223 3.28 0.72 -13.93
CA GLN A 223 2.15 1.59 -13.58
C GLN A 223 2.58 3.03 -13.38
N GLU A 224 3.78 3.30 -12.85
CA GLU A 224 4.27 4.68 -12.68
C GLU A 224 4.32 5.42 -14.02
N VAL A 225 4.89 4.77 -15.04
CA VAL A 225 5.02 5.38 -16.36
C VAL A 225 3.66 5.58 -17.01
N ILE A 226 2.72 4.64 -16.86
CA ILE A 226 1.36 4.79 -17.39
C ILE A 226 0.65 5.96 -16.71
N THR A 227 0.64 5.98 -15.38
CA THR A 227 -0.06 6.98 -14.59
C THR A 227 0.56 8.37 -14.78
N ALA A 228 1.88 8.50 -14.78
CA ALA A 228 2.56 9.78 -15.01
C ALA A 228 2.27 10.33 -16.42
N ARG A 229 2.17 9.47 -17.44
CA ARG A 229 1.76 9.89 -18.79
C ARG A 229 0.29 10.33 -18.81
N ALA A 230 -0.58 9.62 -18.11
CA ALA A 230 -2.00 9.94 -18.03
C ALA A 230 -2.27 11.26 -17.29
N ALA A 231 -1.46 11.60 -16.29
CA ALA A 231 -1.52 12.89 -15.60
C ALA A 231 -1.23 14.08 -16.55
N TRP A 232 -0.38 13.89 -17.57
CA TRP A 232 -0.08 14.93 -18.56
C TRP A 232 -1.04 14.95 -19.74
N ASN A 233 -1.36 13.75 -20.24
CA ASN A 233 -2.24 13.55 -21.37
C ASN A 233 -2.98 12.24 -21.17
N LEU A 234 -4.13 12.31 -20.51
CA LEU A 234 -5.08 11.21 -20.49
C LEU A 234 -5.43 10.91 -21.95
N PRO A 235 -5.27 9.67 -22.46
CA PRO A 235 -5.38 9.40 -23.89
C PRO A 235 -6.68 10.00 -24.48
N ASP A 236 -6.52 11.10 -25.22
CA ASP A 236 -7.61 11.95 -25.71
C ASP A 236 -8.27 11.38 -26.98
N ASP A 237 -7.99 10.13 -27.34
CA ASP A 237 -8.26 9.53 -28.63
C ASP A 237 -9.65 8.89 -28.74
N GLY A 238 -10.69 9.43 -28.09
CA GLY A 238 -12.05 8.88 -28.12
C GLY A 238 -12.20 7.49 -27.47
N ALA A 239 -11.15 6.66 -27.44
CA ALA A 239 -11.09 5.34 -26.83
C ALA A 239 -11.30 5.42 -25.31
N CYS A 240 -10.76 6.46 -24.65
CA CYS A 240 -11.07 6.70 -23.24
C CYS A 240 -12.52 7.14 -22.98
N LEU A 241 -13.26 7.59 -24.00
CA LEU A 241 -14.70 7.86 -23.90
C LEU A 241 -15.54 6.62 -24.21
N GLU A 242 -15.02 5.65 -24.98
CA GLU A 242 -15.74 4.42 -25.34
C GLU A 242 -15.88 3.45 -24.16
N SER A 243 -14.78 3.12 -23.47
CA SER A 243 -14.80 2.19 -22.33
C SER A 243 -13.50 2.20 -21.53
N GLN A 244 -13.53 1.69 -20.29
CA GLN A 244 -12.32 1.52 -19.46
C GLN A 244 -11.24 0.71 -20.19
N ARG A 245 -11.64 -0.43 -20.76
CA ARG A 245 -10.75 -1.32 -21.49
C ARG A 245 -10.08 -0.66 -22.69
N ALA A 246 -10.81 0.16 -23.45
CA ALA A 246 -10.26 0.89 -24.59
C ALA A 246 -9.23 1.94 -24.15
N CYS A 247 -9.48 2.65 -23.05
CA CYS A 247 -8.53 3.58 -22.45
C CYS A 247 -7.25 2.90 -21.99
N LEU A 248 -7.39 1.79 -21.25
CA LEU A 248 -6.25 1.00 -20.79
C LEU A 248 -5.40 0.53 -21.98
N ARG A 249 -6.03 0.01 -23.04
CA ARG A 249 -5.32 -0.38 -24.27
C ARG A 249 -4.55 0.80 -24.87
N ALA A 250 -5.17 1.97 -25.00
CA ALA A 250 -4.51 3.16 -25.53
C ALA A 250 -3.31 3.59 -24.67
N ALA A 251 -3.45 3.54 -23.34
CA ALA A 251 -2.39 3.86 -22.39
C ALA A 251 -1.22 2.86 -22.41
N LEU A 252 -1.48 1.58 -22.73
CA LEU A 252 -0.47 0.53 -22.84
C LEU A 252 0.39 0.62 -24.10
N ARG A 253 -0.16 1.13 -25.22
CA ARG A 253 0.51 1.15 -26.54
C ARG A 253 1.96 1.66 -26.51
N PRO A 254 2.33 2.77 -25.83
CA PRO A 254 3.71 3.26 -25.83
C PRO A 254 4.68 2.30 -25.14
N ILE A 255 4.26 1.67 -24.03
CA ILE A 255 5.08 0.69 -23.32
C ILE A 255 5.18 -0.59 -24.14
N VAL A 256 4.07 -1.08 -24.68
CA VAL A 256 4.07 -2.28 -25.50
C VAL A 256 4.91 -2.09 -26.77
N ALA A 257 4.86 -0.93 -27.41
CA ALA A 257 5.73 -0.62 -28.55
C ALA A 257 7.22 -0.67 -28.18
N THR A 258 7.55 -0.28 -26.95
CA THR A 258 8.93 -0.38 -26.42
C THR A 258 9.31 -1.84 -26.15
N LEU A 259 8.44 -2.62 -25.51
CA LEU A 259 8.69 -4.03 -25.20
C LEU A 259 8.73 -4.93 -26.44
N ALA A 260 7.93 -4.61 -27.45
CA ALA A 260 7.90 -5.30 -28.74
C ALA A 260 8.95 -4.76 -29.72
N HIS A 261 9.80 -3.81 -29.32
CA HIS A 261 10.78 -3.19 -30.22
C HIS A 261 11.69 -4.26 -30.81
N GLN A 262 11.72 -4.32 -32.15
CA GLN A 262 12.47 -5.29 -32.95
C GLN A 262 12.03 -6.76 -32.79
N SER A 263 10.90 -7.02 -32.14
CA SER A 263 10.27 -8.34 -32.15
C SER A 263 9.75 -8.65 -33.56
N GLN A 264 10.20 -9.76 -34.14
CA GLN A 264 9.70 -10.23 -35.44
C GLN A 264 8.52 -11.21 -35.29
N ASP A 265 8.48 -11.94 -34.16
CA ASP A 265 7.61 -13.10 -34.01
C ASP A 265 6.40 -12.85 -33.10
N VAL A 266 6.44 -11.80 -32.27
CA VAL A 266 5.32 -11.42 -31.39
C VAL A 266 4.77 -10.06 -31.79
N ALA A 267 3.53 -10.06 -32.27
CA ALA A 267 2.82 -8.82 -32.59
C ALA A 267 2.51 -8.03 -31.30
N PRO A 268 2.64 -6.68 -31.30
CA PRO A 268 2.32 -5.83 -30.15
C PRO A 268 0.95 -6.11 -29.51
N VAL A 269 -0.06 -6.43 -30.32
CA VAL A 269 -1.42 -6.76 -29.83
C VAL A 269 -1.44 -7.94 -28.85
N VAL A 270 -0.51 -8.89 -28.97
CA VAL A 270 -0.41 -10.05 -28.07
C VAL A 270 0.00 -9.61 -26.66
N LEU A 271 0.96 -8.68 -26.57
CA LEU A 271 1.38 -8.07 -25.30
C LEU A 271 0.28 -7.20 -24.70
N GLU A 272 -0.38 -6.36 -25.52
CA GLU A 272 -1.54 -5.58 -25.07
C GLU A 272 -2.63 -6.49 -24.49
N ASP A 273 -2.99 -7.57 -25.20
CA ASP A 273 -4.02 -8.51 -24.78
C ASP A 273 -3.61 -9.26 -23.50
N PHE A 274 -2.33 -9.59 -23.35
CA PHE A 274 -1.81 -10.15 -22.10
C PHE A 274 -2.04 -9.21 -20.93
N PHE A 275 -1.54 -7.97 -21.00
CA PHE A 275 -1.64 -7.01 -19.90
C PHE A 275 -3.10 -6.69 -19.56
N ILE A 276 -3.95 -6.47 -20.57
CA ILE A 276 -5.38 -6.25 -20.35
C ILE A 276 -6.03 -7.46 -19.66
N THR A 277 -5.71 -8.68 -20.09
CA THR A 277 -6.25 -9.90 -19.47
C THR A 277 -5.75 -10.04 -18.03
N TYR A 278 -4.47 -9.75 -17.78
CA TYR A 278 -3.85 -9.86 -16.46
C TYR A 278 -4.43 -8.84 -15.47
N ILE A 279 -4.56 -7.59 -15.90
CA ILE A 279 -5.18 -6.51 -15.11
C ILE A 279 -6.64 -6.81 -14.82
N HIS A 280 -7.39 -7.30 -15.82
CA HIS A 280 -8.79 -7.65 -15.61
C HIS A 280 -8.95 -8.82 -14.63
N LEU A 281 -8.09 -9.83 -14.73
CA LEU A 281 -8.02 -10.94 -13.76
C LEU A 281 -7.71 -10.41 -12.36
N GLN A 282 -6.79 -9.46 -12.21
CA GLN A 282 -6.50 -8.82 -10.93
C GLN A 282 -7.72 -8.07 -10.39
N GLN A 283 -8.49 -7.39 -11.24
CA GLN A 283 -9.72 -6.74 -10.79
C GLN A 283 -10.73 -7.78 -10.29
N GLU A 284 -10.97 -8.83 -11.08
CA GLU A 284 -11.93 -9.88 -10.72
C GLU A 284 -11.55 -10.57 -9.41
N LEU A 285 -10.28 -10.97 -9.25
CA LEU A 285 -9.85 -11.75 -8.08
C LEU A 285 -9.48 -10.87 -6.89
N LEU A 286 -8.68 -9.84 -7.13
CA LEU A 286 -8.07 -9.05 -6.06
C LEU A 286 -8.94 -7.88 -5.60
N ILE A 287 -9.92 -7.42 -6.38
CA ILE A 287 -10.81 -6.33 -5.95
C ILE A 287 -12.21 -6.90 -5.66
N GLU A 288 -12.77 -7.60 -6.64
CA GLU A 288 -14.17 -8.02 -6.64
C GLU A 288 -14.40 -9.40 -6.01
N GLY A 289 -13.34 -10.18 -5.76
CA GLY A 289 -13.46 -11.49 -5.11
C GLY A 289 -14.12 -12.59 -5.94
N LYS A 290 -14.16 -12.44 -7.28
CA LYS A 290 -14.93 -13.31 -8.16
C LYS A 290 -14.32 -14.70 -8.27
N VAL A 291 -15.12 -15.72 -8.02
CA VAL A 291 -14.76 -17.13 -8.25
C VAL A 291 -15.55 -17.63 -9.46
N GLN A 292 -14.86 -18.13 -10.49
CA GLN A 292 -15.48 -18.57 -11.74
C GLN A 292 -16.39 -17.49 -12.37
N GLY A 293 -15.99 -16.22 -12.24
CA GLY A 293 -16.73 -15.05 -12.72
C GLY A 293 -17.93 -14.63 -11.87
N GLN A 294 -18.25 -15.34 -10.79
CA GLN A 294 -19.33 -15.00 -9.87
C GLN A 294 -18.79 -14.18 -8.70
N ALA A 295 -19.38 -13.00 -8.47
CA ALA A 295 -19.04 -12.16 -7.34
C ALA A 295 -19.63 -12.73 -6.04
N PRO A 296 -18.94 -12.59 -4.90
CA PRO A 296 -19.51 -12.90 -3.60
C PRO A 296 -20.61 -11.89 -3.24
N ASN A 297 -21.45 -12.22 -2.25
CA ASN A 297 -22.46 -11.29 -1.75
C ASN A 297 -21.85 -10.03 -1.11
N THR A 298 -20.63 -10.15 -0.60
CA THR A 298 -19.83 -9.06 -0.04
C THR A 298 -18.36 -9.32 -0.34
N THR A 299 -17.58 -8.25 -0.58
CA THR A 299 -16.12 -8.36 -0.75
C THR A 299 -15.37 -8.38 0.57
N PHE A 300 -16.03 -8.10 1.70
CA PHE A 300 -15.44 -8.14 3.04
C PHE A 300 -14.86 -9.53 3.33
N GLN A 301 -13.54 -9.66 3.53
CA GLN A 301 -12.81 -10.93 3.61
C GLN A 301 -12.85 -11.83 2.36
N ARG A 302 -13.60 -11.47 1.30
CA ARG A 302 -13.61 -12.20 0.01
C ARG A 302 -12.84 -11.45 -1.08
N ASN A 303 -12.00 -10.51 -0.69
CA ASN A 303 -11.14 -9.78 -1.59
C ASN A 303 -9.77 -10.50 -1.68
N GLY A 304 -9.32 -10.86 -2.88
CA GLY A 304 -8.08 -11.62 -3.04
C GLY A 304 -6.82 -10.83 -2.67
N HIS A 305 -6.86 -9.50 -2.73
CA HIS A 305 -5.72 -8.67 -2.36
C HIS A 305 -5.34 -8.81 -0.89
N ALA A 306 -6.34 -8.90 -0.02
CA ALA A 306 -6.18 -9.09 1.42
C ALA A 306 -5.37 -10.34 1.80
N TYR A 307 -5.36 -11.35 0.93
CA TYR A 307 -4.61 -12.59 1.14
C TYR A 307 -3.21 -12.57 0.51
N LEU A 308 -2.99 -11.73 -0.50
CA LEU A 308 -1.67 -11.62 -1.13
C LEU A 308 -0.77 -10.60 -0.43
N SER A 309 -1.35 -9.58 0.21
CA SER A 309 -0.63 -8.57 0.99
C SER A 309 0.11 -9.15 2.20
N GLY A 310 0.96 -8.34 2.81
CA GLY A 310 1.67 -8.69 4.02
C GLY A 310 0.86 -8.34 5.27
N TRP A 311 0.74 -9.30 6.20
CA TRP A 311 0.15 -9.06 7.52
C TRP A 311 1.24 -9.10 8.57
N GLU A 312 1.52 -7.92 9.14
CA GLU A 312 2.50 -7.80 10.22
C GLU A 312 1.83 -7.91 11.59
N ALA A 313 2.67 -8.08 12.61
CA ALA A 313 2.24 -8.20 14.01
C ALA A 313 1.32 -7.06 14.46
N MET A 314 1.60 -5.82 14.05
CA MET A 314 0.79 -4.69 14.49
C MET A 314 -0.61 -4.65 13.88
N ILE A 315 -0.76 -5.14 12.65
CA ILE A 315 -2.10 -5.27 12.04
C ILE A 315 -2.88 -6.38 12.77
N ASP A 316 -2.22 -7.50 13.13
CA ASP A 316 -2.86 -8.56 13.92
C ASP A 316 -3.34 -8.04 15.29
N VAL A 317 -2.57 -7.15 15.93
CA VAL A 317 -2.96 -6.50 17.20
C VAL A 317 -4.12 -5.53 17.00
N GLU A 318 -4.09 -4.73 15.93
CA GLU A 318 -5.18 -3.80 15.58
C GLU A 318 -6.49 -4.56 15.35
N ALA A 319 -6.45 -5.68 14.62
CA ALA A 319 -7.61 -6.55 14.40
C ALA A 319 -8.22 -7.06 15.72
N ILE A 320 -7.38 -7.50 16.67
CA ILE A 320 -7.86 -7.88 18.01
C ILE A 320 -8.47 -6.67 18.74
N GLY A 321 -7.88 -5.49 18.59
CA GLY A 321 -8.42 -4.24 19.13
C GLY A 321 -9.83 -3.95 18.62
N VAL A 322 -10.06 -4.10 17.32
CA VAL A 322 -11.39 -3.92 16.69
C VAL A 322 -12.38 -4.96 17.22
N GLU A 323 -12.01 -6.24 17.27
CA GLU A 323 -12.87 -7.30 17.82
C GLU A 323 -13.32 -7.03 19.27
N LEU A 324 -12.45 -6.39 20.06
CA LEU A 324 -12.73 -6.01 21.44
C LEU A 324 -13.43 -4.64 21.59
N GLY A 325 -13.71 -3.94 20.48
CA GLY A 325 -14.28 -2.60 20.49
C GLY A 325 -13.35 -1.52 21.06
N LEU A 326 -12.04 -1.74 20.96
CA LEU A 326 -10.97 -0.85 21.44
C LEU A 326 -10.34 -0.01 20.32
N SER A 327 -10.62 -0.33 19.06
CA SER A 327 -10.17 0.39 17.87
C SER A 327 -11.29 0.44 16.83
N ASP A 328 -11.41 1.56 16.14
CA ASP A 328 -12.26 1.71 14.94
C ASP A 328 -11.39 1.81 13.66
N ALA A 329 -10.07 1.68 13.79
CA ALA A 329 -9.12 1.79 12.71
C ALA A 329 -8.78 0.40 12.16
N PHE A 330 -8.79 0.29 10.83
CA PHE A 330 -8.32 -0.88 10.11
C PHE A 330 -7.69 -0.42 8.80
N THR A 331 -6.37 -0.54 8.65
CA THR A 331 -5.65 0.08 7.51
C THR A 331 -5.63 -0.78 6.25
N GLN A 332 -5.99 -2.06 6.37
CA GLN A 332 -5.84 -3.06 5.32
C GLN A 332 -7.21 -3.53 4.81
N PRO A 333 -7.30 -4.18 3.65
CA PRO A 333 -8.48 -4.94 3.31
C PRO A 333 -8.60 -6.15 4.24
N GLU A 334 -9.81 -6.47 4.69
CA GLU A 334 -10.06 -7.51 5.68
C GLU A 334 -9.81 -8.92 5.15
N HIS A 335 -9.36 -9.82 6.02
CA HIS A 335 -9.11 -11.23 5.69
C HIS A 335 -9.43 -12.15 6.88
N ILE A 336 -9.57 -13.45 6.62
CA ILE A 336 -9.66 -14.46 7.69
C ILE A 336 -8.25 -14.91 8.02
N SER A 337 -7.79 -14.62 9.25
CA SER A 337 -6.40 -14.91 9.65
C SER A 337 -6.11 -16.40 9.72
N LEU A 338 -4.85 -16.79 9.46
CA LEU A 338 -4.40 -18.17 9.61
C LEU A 338 -4.64 -18.73 11.02
N ARG A 339 -4.59 -17.87 12.05
CA ARG A 339 -4.92 -18.21 13.44
C ARG A 339 -6.39 -18.53 13.61
N GLN A 340 -7.26 -17.71 13.03
CA GLN A 340 -8.70 -17.94 13.04
C GLN A 340 -9.03 -19.28 12.35
N VAL A 341 -8.43 -19.58 11.19
CA VAL A 341 -8.62 -20.89 10.52
C VAL A 341 -8.24 -22.04 11.43
N MET A 342 -7.06 -21.97 12.06
CA MET A 342 -6.61 -23.02 12.98
C MET A 342 -7.49 -23.17 14.22
N HIS A 343 -8.04 -22.05 14.72
CA HIS A 343 -8.97 -22.01 15.85
C HIS A 343 -10.33 -22.63 15.50
N GLU A 344 -10.95 -22.20 14.40
CA GLU A 344 -12.23 -22.72 13.91
C GLU A 344 -12.16 -24.23 13.65
N ARG A 345 -11.08 -24.70 13.02
CA ARG A 345 -10.81 -26.14 12.86
C ARG A 345 -10.72 -26.88 14.20
N ALA A 346 -10.11 -26.26 15.22
CA ALA A 346 -10.03 -26.87 16.55
C ALA A 346 -11.41 -26.95 17.21
N LEU A 347 -12.28 -25.95 17.01
CA LEU A 347 -13.67 -25.97 17.46
C LEU A 347 -14.47 -27.07 16.75
N GLU A 348 -14.35 -27.19 15.42
CA GLU A 348 -14.98 -28.27 14.64
C GLU A 348 -14.60 -29.66 15.15
N ALA A 349 -13.32 -29.88 15.48
CA ALA A 349 -12.85 -31.14 16.04
C ALA A 349 -13.50 -31.49 17.40
N THR A 350 -14.03 -30.49 18.11
CA THR A 350 -14.80 -30.67 19.36
C THR A 350 -16.32 -30.79 19.14
N GLY A 351 -16.79 -30.77 17.89
CA GLY A 351 -18.21 -30.82 17.53
C GLY A 351 -18.95 -29.49 17.64
N LEU A 352 -18.22 -28.36 17.78
CA LEU A 352 -18.80 -27.02 17.74
C LEU A 352 -18.91 -26.54 16.30
N HIS A 353 -19.92 -25.69 16.03
CA HIS A 353 -20.14 -25.14 14.70
C HIS A 353 -19.19 -23.97 14.44
N PRO A 354 -18.44 -23.98 13.33
CA PRO A 354 -17.59 -22.87 12.94
C PRO A 354 -18.44 -21.65 12.60
N THR A 355 -17.93 -20.45 12.89
CA THR A 355 -18.66 -19.20 12.60
C THR A 355 -18.36 -18.64 11.21
N THR A 356 -17.29 -19.12 10.59
CA THR A 356 -16.75 -18.59 9.33
C THR A 356 -16.82 -19.64 8.21
N SER A 357 -17.39 -19.26 7.06
CA SER A 357 -17.44 -20.12 5.87
C SER A 357 -16.10 -20.10 5.14
N MET A 358 -15.29 -21.14 5.34
CA MET A 358 -14.01 -21.30 4.64
C MET A 358 -14.15 -21.72 3.17
N ASP A 359 -15.33 -22.20 2.74
CA ASP A 359 -15.53 -22.72 1.39
C ASP A 359 -15.39 -21.63 0.31
N GLU A 360 -15.95 -20.45 0.56
CA GLU A 360 -15.83 -19.30 -0.36
C GLU A 360 -14.37 -18.84 -0.48
N ILE A 361 -13.66 -18.77 0.65
CA ILE A 361 -12.25 -18.37 0.68
C ILE A 361 -11.38 -19.40 0.00
N ARG A 362 -11.59 -20.69 0.28
CA ARG A 362 -10.88 -21.79 -0.38
C ARG A 362 -11.06 -21.71 -1.89
N GLY A 363 -12.29 -21.48 -2.36
CA GLY A 363 -12.60 -21.27 -3.77
C GLY A 363 -11.84 -20.09 -4.38
N LEU A 364 -11.76 -18.96 -3.67
CA LEU A 364 -11.00 -17.79 -4.10
C LEU A 364 -9.49 -18.06 -4.18
N LEU A 365 -8.89 -18.65 -3.14
CA LEU A 365 -7.46 -18.96 -3.11
C LEU A 365 -7.08 -19.98 -4.20
N GLU A 366 -7.93 -20.98 -4.45
CA GLU A 366 -7.74 -21.96 -5.52
C GLU A 366 -7.81 -21.33 -6.90
N GLU A 367 -8.79 -20.44 -7.12
CA GLU A 367 -8.93 -19.72 -8.38
C GLU A 367 -7.77 -18.75 -8.63
N MET A 368 -7.28 -18.05 -7.59
CA MET A 368 -6.07 -17.22 -7.66
C MET A 368 -4.85 -18.05 -8.06
N HIS A 369 -4.57 -19.13 -7.33
CA HIS A 369 -3.44 -20.02 -7.64
C HIS A 369 -3.48 -20.49 -9.10
N ARG A 370 -4.62 -21.01 -9.54
CA ARG A 370 -4.80 -21.54 -10.90
C ARG A 370 -4.62 -20.44 -11.94
N ARG A 371 -5.34 -19.33 -11.81
CA ARG A 371 -5.35 -18.28 -12.83
C ARG A 371 -4.03 -17.51 -12.91
N PHE A 372 -3.35 -17.26 -11.79
CA PHE A 372 -2.02 -16.64 -11.83
C PHE A 372 -0.96 -17.60 -12.40
N ALA A 373 -1.05 -18.91 -12.14
CA ALA A 373 -0.18 -19.91 -12.78
C ALA A 373 -0.40 -20.00 -14.30
N ASP A 374 -1.66 -19.97 -14.75
CA ASP A 374 -2.02 -19.92 -16.18
C ASP A 374 -1.45 -18.66 -16.85
N MET A 375 -1.57 -17.50 -16.19
CA MET A 375 -1.03 -16.25 -16.71
C MET A 375 0.50 -16.23 -16.73
N ARG A 376 1.17 -16.79 -15.72
CA ARG A 376 2.63 -16.98 -15.76
C ARG A 376 3.05 -17.81 -16.97
N SER A 377 2.40 -18.96 -17.18
CA SER A 377 2.70 -19.85 -18.30
C SER A 377 2.49 -19.16 -19.66
N ARG A 378 1.42 -18.35 -19.76
CA ARG A 378 1.16 -17.53 -20.96
C ARG A 378 2.21 -16.45 -21.15
N TRP A 379 2.66 -15.79 -20.08
CA TRP A 379 3.72 -14.79 -20.15
C TRP A 379 5.04 -15.39 -20.63
N ASP A 380 5.44 -16.53 -20.04
CA ASP A 380 6.67 -17.23 -20.41
C ASP A 380 6.66 -17.58 -21.91
N ALA A 381 5.54 -18.12 -22.42
CA ALA A 381 5.38 -18.41 -23.84
C ALA A 381 5.44 -17.17 -24.75
N ILE A 382 4.96 -16.01 -24.28
CA ILE A 382 5.05 -14.74 -25.02
C ILE A 382 6.50 -14.25 -25.03
N VAL A 383 7.18 -14.22 -23.89
CA VAL A 383 8.55 -13.72 -23.76
C VAL A 383 9.53 -14.60 -24.53
N ASP A 384 9.37 -15.92 -24.50
CA ASP A 384 10.18 -16.86 -25.29
C ASP A 384 10.06 -16.58 -26.82
N GLY A 385 8.91 -16.04 -27.25
CA GLY A 385 8.71 -15.59 -28.62
C GLY A 385 9.32 -14.23 -28.95
N ILE A 386 9.71 -13.41 -27.96
CA ILE A 386 10.29 -12.09 -28.20
C ILE A 386 11.80 -12.21 -28.40
N ALA A 387 12.22 -12.36 -29.66
CA ALA A 387 13.63 -12.41 -30.05
C ALA A 387 14.32 -11.03 -30.12
N SER A 388 14.12 -10.16 -29.11
CA SER A 388 14.78 -8.84 -29.07
C SER A 388 16.26 -8.97 -28.69
N LYS A 389 17.16 -8.33 -29.46
CA LYS A 389 18.60 -8.24 -29.12
C LYS A 389 18.95 -7.03 -28.25
N ASP A 390 17.96 -6.18 -27.97
CA ASP A 390 18.15 -4.99 -27.15
C ASP A 390 18.21 -5.38 -25.67
N ILE A 391 19.37 -5.16 -25.06
CA ILE A 391 19.65 -5.51 -23.65
C ILE A 391 18.70 -4.76 -22.71
N ALA A 392 18.32 -3.51 -23.02
CA ALA A 392 17.41 -2.75 -22.18
C ALA A 392 15.99 -3.33 -22.22
N VAL A 393 15.52 -3.71 -23.41
CA VAL A 393 14.22 -4.40 -23.57
C VAL A 393 14.23 -5.73 -22.84
N GLN A 394 15.29 -6.52 -22.98
CA GLN A 394 15.44 -7.80 -22.26
C GLN A 394 15.48 -7.63 -20.74
N ALA A 395 16.08 -6.54 -20.24
CA ALA A 395 16.08 -6.23 -18.81
C ALA A 395 14.66 -5.90 -18.29
N LEU A 396 13.87 -5.14 -19.06
CA LEU A 396 12.48 -4.82 -18.71
C LEU A 396 11.57 -6.04 -18.79
N LEU A 397 11.70 -6.86 -19.84
CA LEU A 397 10.95 -8.12 -19.96
C LEU A 397 11.30 -9.07 -18.82
N GLY A 398 12.59 -9.22 -18.50
CA GLY A 398 13.03 -10.06 -17.39
C GLY A 398 12.53 -9.57 -16.03
N ASP A 399 12.44 -8.26 -15.80
CA ASP A 399 11.84 -7.70 -14.59
C ASP A 399 10.34 -8.05 -14.47
N ILE A 400 9.59 -7.90 -15.56
CA ILE A 400 8.17 -8.32 -15.60
C ILE A 400 8.02 -9.84 -15.43
N SER A 401 8.87 -10.66 -16.05
CA SER A 401 8.87 -12.12 -15.87
C SER A 401 9.08 -12.52 -14.42
N ASP A 402 10.09 -11.93 -13.77
CA ASP A 402 10.39 -12.18 -12.36
C ASP A 402 9.21 -11.77 -11.47
N ALA A 403 8.60 -10.60 -11.72
CA ALA A 403 7.48 -10.10 -10.93
C ALA A 403 6.17 -10.87 -11.16
N VAL A 404 5.84 -11.29 -12.39
CA VAL A 404 4.69 -12.17 -12.71
C VAL A 404 4.87 -13.53 -12.02
N ALA A 405 6.08 -14.08 -12.06
CA ALA A 405 6.39 -15.33 -11.38
C ALA A 405 6.23 -15.20 -9.86
N MET A 406 6.68 -14.09 -9.26
CA MET A 406 6.48 -13.83 -7.83
C MET A 406 5.00 -13.77 -7.44
N THR A 407 4.14 -13.10 -8.21
CA THR A 407 2.69 -13.09 -7.94
C THR A 407 2.10 -14.50 -7.98
N SER A 408 2.48 -15.32 -8.97
CA SER A 408 2.02 -16.71 -9.07
C SER A 408 2.52 -17.59 -7.92
N LEU A 409 3.78 -17.42 -7.51
CA LEU A 409 4.35 -18.12 -6.36
C LEU A 409 3.66 -17.68 -5.06
N ARG A 410 3.34 -16.39 -4.88
CA ARG A 410 2.66 -15.90 -3.66
C ARG A 410 1.27 -16.51 -3.55
N ALA A 411 0.49 -16.50 -4.64
CA ALA A 411 -0.83 -17.14 -4.66
C ALA A 411 -0.74 -18.64 -4.35
N THR A 412 0.31 -19.32 -4.82
CA THR A 412 0.56 -20.73 -4.51
C THR A 412 0.89 -20.92 -3.03
N GLN A 413 1.84 -20.16 -2.48
CA GLN A 413 2.25 -20.27 -1.09
C GLN A 413 1.08 -19.99 -0.15
N VAL A 414 0.30 -18.92 -0.40
CA VAL A 414 -0.89 -18.56 0.37
C VAL A 414 -1.91 -19.72 0.38
N LEU A 415 -2.26 -20.27 -0.79
CA LEU A 415 -3.16 -21.43 -0.85
C LEU A 415 -2.66 -22.61 0.00
N GLN A 416 -1.36 -22.91 -0.06
CA GLN A 416 -0.80 -24.04 0.68
C GLN A 416 -0.77 -23.80 2.19
N VAL A 417 -0.45 -22.59 2.66
CA VAL A 417 -0.48 -22.30 4.10
C VAL A 417 -1.91 -22.33 4.66
N TYR A 418 -2.91 -21.84 3.92
CA TYR A 418 -4.31 -21.97 4.32
C TYR A 418 -4.79 -23.42 4.35
N ARG A 419 -4.44 -24.23 3.34
CA ARG A 419 -4.72 -25.68 3.35
C ARG A 419 -4.02 -26.40 4.49
N ALA A 420 -2.79 -26.01 4.83
CA ALA A 420 -2.08 -26.55 5.99
C ALA A 420 -2.75 -26.14 7.32
N ALA A 421 -3.24 -24.89 7.42
CA ALA A 421 -3.98 -24.41 8.58
C ALA A 421 -5.30 -25.17 8.78
N ASP A 422 -5.95 -25.56 7.69
CA ASP A 422 -7.25 -26.26 7.65
C ASP A 422 -7.12 -27.81 7.68
N SER A 423 -5.91 -28.38 7.72
CA SER A 423 -5.69 -29.84 7.65
C SER A 423 -4.84 -30.41 8.77
N HIS A 424 -4.74 -31.74 8.86
CA HIS A 424 -3.96 -32.43 9.90
C HIS A 424 -3.06 -33.53 9.34
N GLY A 425 -2.12 -33.99 10.18
CA GLY A 425 -1.31 -35.17 9.92
C GLY A 425 -0.52 -35.11 8.61
N PRO A 426 -0.47 -36.20 7.83
CA PRO A 426 0.30 -36.25 6.58
C PRO A 426 -0.13 -35.23 5.52
N VAL A 427 -1.44 -34.91 5.44
CA VAL A 427 -1.97 -33.93 4.48
C VAL A 427 -1.44 -32.54 4.77
N ARG A 428 -1.49 -32.12 6.05
CA ARG A 428 -0.89 -30.86 6.49
C ARG A 428 0.59 -30.79 6.16
N ASN A 429 1.34 -31.85 6.42
CA ASN A 429 2.78 -31.88 6.17
C ASN A 429 3.11 -31.75 4.67
N ALA A 430 2.28 -32.34 3.79
CA ALA A 430 2.44 -32.18 2.34
C ALA A 430 2.22 -30.71 1.90
N HIS A 431 1.21 -30.04 2.47
CA HIS A 431 0.96 -28.62 2.19
C HIS A 431 2.09 -27.72 2.71
N LEU A 432 2.58 -27.94 3.93
CA LEU A 432 3.74 -27.22 4.47
C LEU A 432 4.99 -27.40 3.61
N SER A 433 5.28 -28.64 3.18
CA SER A 433 6.41 -28.93 2.30
C SER A 433 6.27 -28.20 0.96
N THR A 434 5.07 -28.15 0.39
CA THR A 434 4.81 -27.43 -0.87
C THR A 434 4.98 -25.92 -0.69
N ALA A 435 4.47 -25.36 0.41
CA ALA A 435 4.64 -23.95 0.74
C ALA A 435 6.13 -23.59 0.88
N GLN A 436 6.90 -24.40 1.61
CA GLN A 436 8.34 -24.19 1.79
C GLN A 436 9.10 -24.21 0.45
N SER A 437 8.90 -25.23 -0.39
CA SER A 437 9.56 -25.27 -1.71
C SER A 437 9.13 -24.12 -2.63
N THR A 438 7.92 -23.58 -2.45
CA THR A 438 7.46 -22.38 -3.17
C THR A 438 8.23 -21.13 -2.72
N ILE A 439 8.53 -21.01 -1.42
CA ILE A 439 9.34 -19.92 -0.87
C ILE A 439 10.78 -20.03 -1.36
N GLU A 440 11.37 -21.23 -1.37
CA GLU A 440 12.73 -21.46 -1.90
C GLU A 440 12.83 -21.03 -3.37
N ALA A 441 11.82 -21.35 -4.19
CA ALA A 441 11.75 -20.86 -5.57
C ALA A 441 11.64 -19.33 -5.66
N ALA A 442 10.93 -18.69 -4.72
CA ALA A 442 10.82 -17.23 -4.65
C ALA A 442 12.16 -16.57 -4.25
N VAL A 443 12.92 -17.17 -3.33
CA VAL A 443 14.26 -16.72 -2.94
C VAL A 443 15.21 -16.67 -4.15
N ASP A 444 15.15 -17.67 -5.03
CA ASP A 444 15.96 -17.67 -6.26
C ASP A 444 15.62 -16.51 -7.20
N ILE A 445 14.36 -16.07 -7.23
CA ILE A 445 13.94 -14.89 -7.99
C ILE A 445 14.49 -13.63 -7.32
N VAL A 446 14.35 -13.48 -6.00
CA VAL A 446 14.88 -12.35 -5.23
C VAL A 446 16.37 -12.16 -5.50
N HIS A 447 17.18 -13.19 -5.32
CA HIS A 447 18.63 -13.11 -5.56
C HIS A 447 19.00 -12.70 -6.99
N ARG A 448 18.27 -13.22 -7.99
CA ARG A 448 18.47 -12.83 -9.40
C ARG A 448 18.08 -11.37 -9.63
N ARG A 449 17.04 -10.89 -8.96
CA ARG A 449 16.47 -9.55 -9.13
C ARG A 449 17.34 -8.49 -8.45
N GLU A 450 17.87 -8.78 -7.28
CA GLU A 450 18.80 -7.89 -6.56
C GLU A 450 20.04 -7.51 -7.37
N GLN A 451 20.56 -8.45 -8.14
CA GLN A 451 21.73 -8.23 -8.99
C GLN A 451 21.51 -7.18 -10.08
N LYS A 452 20.27 -6.89 -10.44
CA LYS A 452 19.96 -5.94 -11.52
C LYS A 452 19.28 -4.67 -10.98
N TYR A 453 19.14 -4.51 -9.65
CA TYR A 453 18.50 -3.31 -9.08
C TYR A 453 19.25 -2.05 -9.52
N ARG A 454 18.56 -0.92 -9.59
CA ARG A 454 19.18 0.35 -10.04
C ARG A 454 20.25 0.88 -9.09
N VAL A 455 20.20 0.44 -7.83
CA VAL A 455 21.22 0.69 -6.81
C VAL A 455 21.57 -0.62 -6.13
N SER A 456 22.72 -0.65 -5.44
CA SER A 456 23.12 -1.82 -4.65
C SER A 456 22.00 -2.23 -3.70
N TRP A 457 21.61 -3.50 -3.73
CA TRP A 457 20.52 -4.03 -2.90
C TRP A 457 20.76 -3.75 -1.41
N GLY A 458 22.01 -3.86 -0.92
CA GLY A 458 22.34 -3.58 0.47
C GLY A 458 22.00 -2.15 0.91
N ARG A 459 21.91 -1.19 -0.03
CA ARG A 459 21.45 0.18 0.24
C ARG A 459 19.93 0.27 0.40
N ILE A 460 19.13 -0.54 -0.29
CA ILE A 460 17.67 -0.38 -0.30
C ILE A 460 16.91 -1.51 0.40
N ALA A 461 17.57 -2.63 0.67
CA ALA A 461 16.98 -3.83 1.24
C ALA A 461 17.75 -4.43 2.43
N GLY A 462 18.88 -3.83 2.82
CA GLY A 462 19.65 -4.33 3.97
C GLY A 462 19.06 -3.91 5.32
N TRP A 463 19.25 -4.75 6.34
CA TRP A 463 19.01 -4.41 7.74
C TRP A 463 20.07 -3.45 8.27
N ARG A 464 19.64 -2.27 8.73
CA ARG A 464 20.52 -1.26 9.31
C ARG A 464 19.71 -0.12 9.92
N TRP A 465 20.30 0.54 10.90
CA TRP A 465 19.73 1.78 11.40
C TRP A 465 19.63 2.83 10.29
N THR A 466 18.44 3.43 10.16
CA THR A 466 18.16 4.54 9.24
C THR A 466 17.51 5.68 10.02
N PRO A 467 17.43 6.91 9.46
CA PRO A 467 16.76 8.01 10.14
C PRO A 467 15.24 7.84 10.32
N THR A 468 14.61 6.82 9.73
CA THR A 468 13.18 6.52 9.90
C THR A 468 12.96 5.62 11.11
N SER A 469 11.71 5.41 11.52
CA SER A 469 11.33 4.42 12.55
C SER A 469 11.54 2.96 12.12
N TYR A 470 12.06 2.73 10.92
CA TYR A 470 12.33 1.40 10.37
C TYR A 470 13.84 1.16 10.32
N HIS A 471 14.30 0.14 11.04
CA HIS A 471 15.71 -0.24 11.12
C HIS A 471 16.16 -1.13 9.93
N PHE A 472 15.61 -0.87 8.75
CA PHE A 472 15.89 -1.59 7.53
C PHE A 472 15.56 -0.74 6.29
N GLY A 473 16.13 -1.12 5.14
CA GLY A 473 15.78 -0.50 3.87
C GLY A 473 14.38 -0.90 3.39
N TYR A 474 13.69 -0.02 2.64
CA TYR A 474 12.29 -0.23 2.24
C TYR A 474 11.99 -1.51 1.43
N LEU A 475 12.99 -2.18 0.84
CA LEU A 475 12.85 -3.48 0.18
C LEU A 475 13.26 -4.67 1.05
N TRP A 476 13.58 -4.47 2.33
CA TRP A 476 14.09 -5.54 3.19
C TRP A 476 13.10 -6.69 3.37
N THR A 477 11.81 -6.40 3.53
CA THR A 477 10.78 -7.45 3.63
C THR A 477 10.64 -8.24 2.32
N ALA A 478 10.89 -7.60 1.17
CA ALA A 478 10.94 -8.28 -0.13
C ALA A 478 12.22 -9.11 -0.30
N HIS A 479 13.36 -8.62 0.19
CA HIS A 479 14.64 -9.33 0.22
C HIS A 479 14.58 -10.59 1.10
N SER A 480 14.11 -10.43 2.33
CA SER A 480 14.00 -11.50 3.32
C SER A 480 12.82 -12.44 3.06
N LEU A 481 11.87 -12.02 2.22
CA LEU A 481 10.55 -12.65 2.07
C LEU A 481 9.84 -12.83 3.42
N LEU A 482 9.98 -11.85 4.32
CA LEU A 482 9.47 -11.88 5.69
C LEU A 482 8.04 -12.43 5.76
N TYR A 483 7.11 -11.86 4.98
CA TYR A 483 5.70 -12.24 5.02
C TYR A 483 5.44 -13.68 4.57
N TRP A 484 6.27 -14.21 3.68
CA TRP A 484 6.13 -15.60 3.21
C TRP A 484 6.53 -16.59 4.30
N TRP A 485 7.65 -16.31 4.96
CA TRP A 485 8.18 -17.09 6.06
C TRP A 485 7.30 -16.97 7.31
N ARG A 486 6.79 -15.77 7.58
CA ARG A 486 5.84 -15.51 8.66
C ARG A 486 4.60 -16.38 8.55
N ASP A 487 3.93 -16.36 7.40
CA ASP A 487 2.73 -17.15 7.16
C ASP A 487 3.00 -18.66 7.34
N LEU A 488 4.14 -19.14 6.84
CA LEU A 488 4.56 -20.53 7.02
C LEU A 488 4.80 -20.85 8.50
N GLY A 489 5.52 -19.99 9.23
CA GLY A 489 5.85 -20.16 10.64
C GLY A 489 4.61 -20.22 11.53
N ILE A 490 3.64 -19.33 11.29
CA ILE A 490 2.34 -19.31 11.96
C ILE A 490 1.67 -20.69 11.87
N VAL A 491 1.59 -21.25 10.67
CA VAL A 491 0.89 -22.51 10.44
C VAL A 491 1.72 -23.70 10.89
N ASN A 492 3.05 -23.65 10.73
CA ASN A 492 3.97 -24.70 11.18
C ASN A 492 3.86 -24.90 12.69
N GLY A 493 3.76 -23.82 13.46
CA GLY A 493 3.46 -23.84 14.90
C GLY A 493 4.50 -24.62 15.71
N SER A 494 5.74 -24.65 15.24
CA SER A 494 6.85 -25.40 15.87
C SER A 494 7.32 -24.76 17.18
N SER A 495 6.97 -23.49 17.40
CA SER A 495 7.35 -22.67 18.54
C SER A 495 6.09 -22.15 19.27
N PRO A 496 6.09 -22.02 20.61
CA PRO A 496 5.02 -21.34 21.35
C PRO A 496 4.77 -19.90 20.88
N GLU A 497 5.82 -19.22 20.46
CA GLU A 497 5.84 -17.83 19.96
C GLU A 497 5.01 -17.69 18.69
N ALA A 498 4.96 -18.73 17.85
CA ALA A 498 4.11 -18.77 16.66
C ALA A 498 2.61 -18.66 16.96
N ARG A 499 2.17 -18.67 18.22
CA ARG A 499 0.79 -18.39 18.64
C ARG A 499 0.55 -16.93 19.02
N SER A 500 1.60 -16.14 19.20
CA SER A 500 1.51 -14.73 19.57
C SER A 500 0.98 -13.88 18.39
N PRO A 501 0.10 -12.89 18.62
CA PRO A 501 -0.16 -11.85 17.61
C PRO A 501 1.12 -11.08 17.27
N CYS A 502 2.07 -10.99 18.21
CA CYS A 502 3.37 -10.34 18.05
C CYS A 502 4.44 -11.19 17.34
N TYR A 503 4.10 -12.40 16.87
CA TYR A 503 5.07 -13.31 16.24
C TYR A 503 5.90 -12.56 15.18
N LEU A 504 7.21 -12.78 15.08
CA LEU A 504 8.10 -12.10 14.11
C LEU A 504 7.84 -10.59 13.94
N ASN A 505 7.49 -9.90 15.03
CA ASN A 505 7.39 -8.45 15.00
C ASN A 505 8.75 -7.86 14.63
N TYR A 506 8.75 -6.91 13.70
CA TYR A 506 9.97 -6.27 13.19
C TYR A 506 9.92 -4.75 13.31
N GLN A 507 8.85 -4.20 13.90
CA GLN A 507 8.64 -2.76 14.08
C GLN A 507 8.46 -2.42 15.56
N SER A 508 8.78 -1.18 15.94
CA SER A 508 8.36 -0.63 17.23
C SER A 508 7.15 0.26 17.01
N PRO A 509 5.93 -0.13 17.42
CA PRO A 509 4.74 0.68 17.20
C PRO A 509 4.81 2.03 17.93
N VAL A 510 5.48 2.05 19.09
CA VAL A 510 5.72 3.29 19.84
C VAL A 510 6.62 4.23 19.06
N ASP A 511 7.69 3.70 18.46
CA ASP A 511 8.59 4.51 17.64
C ASP A 511 7.92 4.98 16.34
N VAL A 512 7.20 4.07 15.66
CA VAL A 512 6.46 4.38 14.45
C VAL A 512 5.42 5.47 14.70
N GLY A 513 4.63 5.38 15.78
CA GLY A 513 3.52 6.31 16.04
C GLY A 513 3.90 7.59 16.79
N LEU A 514 4.83 7.51 17.73
CA LEU A 514 5.15 8.60 18.67
C LEU A 514 6.58 9.15 18.52
N GLY A 515 7.43 8.45 17.77
CA GLY A 515 8.85 8.75 17.58
C GLY A 515 9.72 8.43 18.78
N GLU A 516 11.03 8.71 18.64
CA GLU A 516 12.01 8.42 19.68
C GLU A 516 11.73 9.15 21.01
N GLY A 517 12.02 8.49 22.14
CA GLY A 517 11.96 9.14 23.45
C GLY A 517 11.85 8.23 24.66
N LEU A 518 11.48 8.82 25.81
CA LEU A 518 11.40 8.11 27.10
C LEU A 518 10.45 6.91 27.04
N LEU A 519 9.33 7.02 26.32
CA LEU A 519 8.37 5.93 26.20
C LEU A 519 8.95 4.76 25.42
N GLN A 520 9.59 5.01 24.27
CA GLN A 520 10.30 3.98 23.50
C GLN A 520 11.41 3.32 24.34
N ASN A 521 12.26 4.12 25.01
CA ASN A 521 13.33 3.61 25.87
C ASN A 521 12.79 2.74 27.03
N THR A 522 11.64 3.13 27.58
CA THR A 522 10.97 2.37 28.64
C THR A 522 10.45 1.05 28.09
N MET A 523 9.84 1.05 26.90
CA MET A 523 9.33 -0.15 26.25
C MET A 523 10.46 -1.13 25.88
N GLN A 524 11.57 -0.63 25.35
CA GLN A 524 12.77 -1.43 25.09
C GLN A 524 13.28 -2.05 26.40
N HIS A 525 13.41 -1.25 27.47
CA HIS A 525 13.86 -1.75 28.77
C HIS A 525 12.92 -2.81 29.36
N ILE A 526 11.60 -2.66 29.18
CA ILE A 526 10.61 -3.66 29.59
C ILE A 526 10.81 -4.97 28.82
N ARG A 527 11.10 -4.90 27.52
CA ARG A 527 11.40 -6.10 26.71
C ARG A 527 12.69 -6.77 27.19
N ASP A 528 13.79 -6.03 27.25
CA ASP A 528 15.11 -6.57 27.62
C ASP A 528 15.12 -7.20 29.03
N HIS A 529 14.27 -6.69 29.94
CA HIS A 529 14.15 -7.22 31.31
C HIS A 529 13.24 -8.45 31.42
N ASN A 530 12.34 -8.65 30.45
CA ASN A 530 11.39 -9.76 30.45
C ASN A 530 11.84 -10.93 29.57
N ASP A 531 12.81 -10.76 28.68
CA ASP A 531 13.40 -11.82 27.86
C ASP A 531 13.74 -13.07 28.71
N GLY A 532 12.92 -14.12 28.56
CA GLY A 532 13.06 -15.39 29.30
C GLY A 532 11.90 -15.72 30.26
N ASN A 533 10.83 -14.93 30.31
CA ASN A 533 9.59 -15.22 31.05
C ASN A 533 8.42 -15.48 30.08
N HIS A 534 8.30 -16.73 29.62
CA HIS A 534 7.35 -17.18 28.58
C HIS A 534 5.90 -16.64 28.60
N PRO A 535 5.23 -16.36 29.74
CA PRO A 535 3.88 -15.79 29.72
C PRO A 535 3.85 -14.27 29.45
N VAL A 536 4.93 -13.55 29.78
CA VAL A 536 5.07 -12.09 29.62
C VAL A 536 5.61 -11.77 28.21
N ASP A 537 6.42 -12.68 27.65
CA ASP A 537 7.02 -12.61 26.32
C ASP A 537 5.99 -12.37 25.19
N LEU A 538 4.79 -12.96 25.33
CA LEU A 538 3.72 -12.87 24.33
C LEU A 538 3.25 -11.44 23.99
N LEU A 539 3.37 -10.49 24.92
CA LEU A 539 3.01 -9.09 24.69
C LEU A 539 4.23 -8.17 24.61
N THR A 540 5.36 -8.53 25.23
CA THR A 540 6.58 -7.71 25.17
C THR A 540 7.21 -7.69 23.78
N ASP A 541 7.02 -8.76 22.99
CA ASP A 541 7.46 -8.81 21.58
C ASP A 541 6.77 -7.76 20.71
N CYS A 542 5.58 -7.29 21.08
CA CYS A 542 4.91 -6.19 20.38
C CYS A 542 5.50 -4.81 20.72
N LEU A 543 6.33 -4.69 21.75
CA LEU A 543 6.72 -3.37 22.30
C LEU A 543 7.92 -2.76 21.58
N ALA A 544 8.75 -3.58 20.92
CA ALA A 544 9.96 -3.12 20.24
C ALA A 544 10.35 -3.97 19.04
N ALA A 545 11.05 -3.35 18.08
CA ALA A 545 11.68 -4.04 16.95
C ALA A 545 12.90 -4.85 17.42
N PRO A 546 13.27 -5.97 16.77
CA PRO A 546 14.45 -6.75 17.13
C PRO A 546 15.73 -5.93 16.90
N GLU A 547 16.77 -6.18 17.70
CA GLU A 547 18.07 -5.51 17.53
C GLU A 547 18.85 -6.08 16.33
N GLU A 548 18.71 -7.39 16.10
CA GLU A 548 19.36 -8.10 15.00
C GLU A 548 18.36 -8.41 13.87
N GLU A 549 18.91 -8.56 12.67
CA GLU A 549 18.16 -8.98 11.50
C GLU A 549 17.59 -10.39 11.68
N LEU A 550 16.30 -10.56 11.39
CA LEU A 550 15.66 -11.86 11.31
C LEU A 550 16.22 -12.68 10.13
N LYS A 551 16.61 -13.93 10.39
CA LYS A 551 17.22 -14.88 9.45
C LYS A 551 16.27 -16.04 9.19
N PHE A 552 15.82 -16.17 7.96
CA PHE A 552 14.93 -17.26 7.55
C PHE A 552 15.70 -18.38 6.83
N PRO A 553 15.37 -19.66 7.08
CA PRO A 553 14.32 -20.17 7.96
C PRO A 553 14.75 -20.38 9.43
N ALA A 554 15.89 -19.84 9.86
CA ALA A 554 16.45 -20.12 11.19
C ALA A 554 15.60 -19.60 12.35
N ASP A 555 14.89 -18.49 12.16
CA ASP A 555 14.09 -17.81 13.19
C ASP A 555 12.59 -18.18 13.14
N LEU A 556 12.23 -19.32 12.52
CA LEU A 556 10.85 -19.84 12.44
C LEU A 556 10.40 -20.68 13.63
#